data_AF-A0A844EN47-F1
#
_entry.id   AF-A0A844EN47-F1
#
_cell.length_a   1.000
_cell.length_b   1.000
_cell.length_c   1.000
_cell.angle_alpha   90.00
_cell.angle_beta   90.00
_cell.angle_gamma   90.00
#
_symmetry.space_group_name_H-M   'P 1'
#
loop_
_entity.id
_entity.type
_entity.pdbx_description
1 polymer ?
#
loop_
_entity_poly.entity_id
_entity_poly.type
_entity_poly.pdbx_seq_one_letter_code
_entity_poly.pdbx_strand_id
1 'polypeptide(L)'
;MSKKKITLVGLILMIFTTIYGFANTTVAYEQMGYASIIWYVLAAILFLLPTAMMFAEYGSTFKDAHGGIYSWLAGSIGEEWAFIGTFIWLSSWI
;
A
#
# COMPACT_ATOMS: atom_id res chain seq x y z
N MET A 1 -31.65 -1.21 -8.92
CA MET A 1 -30.58 -2.19 -9.16
C MET A 1 -29.64 -2.16 -7.96
N SER A 2 -29.58 -3.23 -7.15
CA SER A 2 -28.70 -3.25 -5.97
C SER A 2 -27.25 -3.31 -6.43
N LYS A 3 -26.46 -2.27 -6.14
CA LYS A 3 -25.02 -2.23 -6.47
C LYS A 3 -24.33 -3.32 -5.65
N LYS A 4 -23.81 -4.36 -6.32
CA LYS A 4 -22.96 -5.37 -5.66
C LYS A 4 -21.71 -4.66 -5.11
N LYS A 5 -21.51 -4.73 -3.79
CA LYS A 5 -20.31 -4.24 -3.11
C LYS A 5 -19.40 -5.42 -2.80
N ILE A 6 -18.09 -5.19 -2.78
CA ILE A 6 -17.10 -6.17 -2.37
C ILE A 6 -17.30 -6.46 -0.87
N THR A 7 -17.24 -7.72 -0.47
CA THR A 7 -17.31 -8.11 0.94
C THR A 7 -15.99 -7.80 1.64
N LEU A 8 -16.02 -7.53 2.94
CA LEU A 8 -14.80 -7.23 3.72
C LEU A 8 -13.72 -8.31 3.53
N VAL A 9 -14.11 -9.58 3.63
CA VAL A 9 -13.19 -10.71 3.45
C VAL A 9 -12.63 -10.73 2.02
N GLY A 10 -13.46 -10.46 1.02
CA GLY A 10 -13.00 -10.36 -0.37
C GLY A 10 -11.97 -9.24 -0.56
N LEU A 11 -12.19 -8.08 0.04
CA LEU A 11 -11.26 -6.96 -0.01
C LEU A 11 -9.92 -7.30 0.67
N ILE A 12 -9.95 -7.92 1.85
CA ILE A 12 -8.74 -8.34 2.58
C ILE A 12 -7.92 -9.32 1.74
N LEU A 13 -8.58 -10.32 1.14
CA LEU A 13 -7.89 -11.31 0.31
C LEU A 13 -7.27 -10.68 -0.95
N MET A 14 -7.96 -9.75 -1.60
CA MET A 14 -7.40 -9.01 -2.74
C MET A 14 -6.11 -8.29 -2.35
N ILE A 15 -6.13 -7.51 -1.26
CA ILE A 15 -4.95 -6.77 -0.76
C ILE A 15 -3.82 -7.73 -0.39
N PHE A 16 -4.14 -8.84 0.29
CA PHE A 16 -3.13 -9.83 0.69
C PHE A 16 -2.43 -10.43 -0.53
N THR A 17 -3.19 -10.83 -1.56
CA THR A 17 -2.62 -11.43 -2.77
C THR A 17 -1.76 -10.48 -3.60
N THR A 18 -2.03 -9.17 -3.56
CA THR A 18 -1.25 -8.18 -4.32
C THR A 18 0.02 -7.74 -3.61
N ILE A 19 0.06 -7.78 -2.28
CA ILE A 19 1.20 -7.32 -1.48
C ILE A 19 2.12 -8.46 -1.06
N TYR A 20 1.60 -9.67 -0.82
CA TYR A 20 2.38 -10.75 -0.25
C TYR A 20 3.33 -11.39 -1.28
N GLY A 21 4.59 -10.94 -1.27
CA GLY A 21 5.68 -11.55 -2.04
C GLY A 21 6.36 -12.68 -1.26
N PHE A 22 6.04 -13.94 -1.58
CA PHE A 22 6.63 -15.14 -0.96
C PHE A 22 8.17 -15.13 -0.97
N ALA A 23 8.78 -14.59 -2.03
CA ALA A 23 10.23 -14.52 -2.19
C ALA A 23 10.92 -13.59 -1.16
N ASN A 24 10.22 -12.58 -0.63
CA ASN A 24 10.84 -11.62 0.29
C ASN A 24 11.30 -12.30 1.59
N THR A 25 10.50 -13.22 2.12
CA THR A 25 10.80 -13.91 3.39
C THR A 25 11.97 -14.87 3.23
N THR A 26 12.05 -15.59 2.10
CA THR A 26 13.17 -16.50 1.82
C THR A 26 14.48 -15.74 1.63
N VAL A 27 14.47 -14.64 0.86
CA VAL A 27 15.66 -13.81 0.65
C VAL A 27 16.15 -13.20 1.96
N ALA A 28 15.26 -12.69 2.81
CA ALA A 28 15.63 -12.13 4.10
C ALA A 28 16.23 -13.20 5.04
N TYR A 29 15.70 -14.42 5.02
CA TYR A 29 16.27 -15.53 5.77
C TYR A 29 17.64 -15.98 5.23
N GLU A 30 17.82 -16.03 3.91
CA GLU A 30 19.12 -16.35 3.32
C GLU A 30 20.19 -15.31 3.65
N GLN A 31 19.81 -14.03 3.74
CA GLN A 31 20.75 -12.94 4.03
C GLN A 31 21.07 -12.77 5.52
N MET A 32 20.08 -12.95 6.40
CA MET A 32 20.20 -12.61 7.84
C MET A 32 19.74 -13.72 8.79
N GLY A 33 19.31 -14.87 8.28
CA GLY A 33 18.75 -15.96 9.08
C GLY A 33 17.58 -15.49 9.95
N TYR A 34 17.55 -15.94 11.20
CA TYR A 34 16.54 -15.54 12.18
C TYR A 34 16.64 -14.07 12.62
N ALA A 35 17.77 -13.39 12.41
CA ALA A 35 17.91 -11.97 12.75
C ALA A 35 17.00 -11.08 11.89
N SER A 36 16.56 -11.55 10.73
CA SER A 36 15.58 -10.87 9.88
C SER A 36 14.22 -10.64 10.57
N ILE A 37 13.84 -11.49 11.53
CA ILE A 37 12.55 -11.40 12.23
C ILE A 37 12.40 -10.05 12.93
N ILE A 38 13.46 -9.58 13.59
CA ILE A 38 13.43 -8.29 14.31
C ILE A 38 13.17 -7.15 13.32
N TRP A 39 13.81 -7.19 12.15
CA TRP A 39 13.60 -6.20 11.10
C TRP A 39 12.20 -6.22 10.52
N TYR A 40 11.59 -7.40 10.35
CA TYR A 40 10.18 -7.51 9.94
C TYR A 40 9.22 -6.94 10.98
N VAL A 41 9.45 -7.20 12.27
CA VAL A 41 8.62 -6.64 13.34
C VAL A 41 8.75 -5.12 13.38
N LEU A 42 9.97 -4.58 13.26
CA LEU A 42 10.19 -3.14 13.19
C LEU A 42 9.53 -2.52 11.96
N ALA A 43 9.67 -3.13 10.78
CA ALA A 43 9.01 -2.68 9.57
C ALA A 43 7.48 -2.73 9.70
N ALA A 44 6.93 -3.76 10.34
CA ALA A 44 5.49 -3.87 10.56
C ALA A 44 4.96 -2.72 11.44
N ILE A 45 5.68 -2.36 12.50
CA ILE A 45 5.25 -1.31 13.44
C ILE A 45 5.52 0.09 12.90
N LEU A 46 6.70 0.34 12.33
CA LEU A 46 7.14 1.69 11.94
C LEU A 46 6.74 2.07 10.53
N PHE A 47 6.51 1.09 9.65
CA PHE A 47 6.20 1.35 8.25
C PHE A 47 4.81 0.83 7.87
N LEU A 48 4.52 -0.46 8.05
CA LEU A 48 3.25 -1.05 7.59
C LEU A 48 2.04 -0.44 8.29
N LEU A 49 2.05 -0.37 9.63
CA LEU A 49 0.90 0.11 10.38
C LEU A 49 0.61 1.60 10.11
N PRO A 50 1.59 2.52 10.17
CA PRO A 50 1.36 3.93 9.84
C PRO A 50 0.91 4.12 8.39
N THR A 51 1.53 3.43 7.43
CA THR A 51 1.14 3.56 6.01
C THR A 51 -0.25 3.02 5.74
N ALA A 52 -0.64 1.89 6.35
CA ALA A 52 -1.99 1.35 6.24
C ALA A 52 -3.04 2.33 6.79
N MET A 53 -2.75 3.00 7.91
CA MET A 53 -3.63 4.04 8.46
C MET A 53 -3.76 5.23 7.51
N MET A 54 -2.65 5.73 6.96
CA MET A 54 -2.67 6.82 5.97
C MET A 54 -3.51 6.44 4.73
N PHE A 55 -3.30 5.25 4.17
CA PHE A 55 -4.08 4.80 3.00
C PHE A 55 -5.56 4.58 3.32
N ALA A 56 -5.90 4.13 4.53
CA ALA A 56 -7.28 4.02 4.96
C ALA A 56 -7.95 5.41 5.05
N GLU A 57 -7.25 6.40 5.60
CA GLU A 57 -7.74 7.78 5.67
C GLU A 57 -7.94 8.37 4.27
N TYR A 58 -6.92 8.33 3.41
CA TYR A 58 -7.01 8.81 2.02
C TYR A 58 -8.11 8.11 1.22
N GLY A 59 -8.22 6.78 1.33
CA GLY A 59 -9.26 6.01 0.65
C GLY A 59 -10.67 6.36 1.11
N SER A 60 -10.83 6.75 2.39
CA SER A 60 -12.12 7.18 2.94
C SER A 60 -12.50 8.61 2.55
N THR A 61 -11.52 9.52 2.52
CA THR A 61 -11.67 10.94 2.16
C THR A 61 -11.97 11.10 0.67
N PHE A 62 -11.25 10.36 -0.18
CA PHE A 62 -11.37 10.41 -1.63
C PHE A 62 -12.20 9.26 -2.22
N LYS A 63 -13.22 8.79 -1.49
CA LYS A 63 -14.06 7.63 -1.88
C LYS A 63 -14.76 7.75 -3.24
N ASP A 64 -15.01 8.99 -3.69
CA ASP A 64 -15.66 9.29 -4.96
C ASP A 64 -14.64 9.60 -6.08
N ALA A 65 -13.34 9.65 -5.76
CA ALA A 65 -12.27 9.87 -6.72
C ALA A 65 -11.83 8.55 -7.36
N HIS A 66 -11.61 8.57 -8.68
CA HIS A 66 -11.26 7.37 -9.45
C HIS A 66 -9.77 7.25 -9.80
N GLY A 67 -8.92 8.18 -9.38
CA GLY A 67 -7.50 8.22 -9.76
C GLY A 67 -6.51 7.64 -8.74
N GLY A 68 -6.99 6.96 -7.69
CA GLY A 68 -6.12 6.30 -6.70
C GLY A 68 -5.11 7.25 -6.05
N ILE A 69 -3.83 6.85 -5.99
CA ILE A 69 -2.74 7.62 -5.36
C ILE A 69 -2.60 9.02 -5.98
N TYR A 70 -2.77 9.15 -7.30
CA TYR A 70 -2.71 10.47 -7.95
C TYR A 70 -3.80 11.40 -7.41
N SER A 71 -5.05 10.92 -7.33
CA SER A 71 -6.15 11.72 -6.77
C SER A 71 -5.94 12.07 -5.31
N TRP A 72 -5.35 11.17 -4.52
CA TRP A 72 -5.03 11.43 -3.12
C TRP A 72 -4.00 12.53 -2.98
N LEU A 73 -2.92 12.48 -3.77
CA LEU A 73 -1.88 13.50 -3.76
C LEU A 73 -2.38 14.83 -4.32
N ALA A 74 -3.11 14.82 -5.44
CA ALA A 74 -3.59 16.04 -6.09
C ALA A 74 -4.52 16.83 -5.16
N GLY A 75 -5.41 16.13 -4.45
CA GLY A 75 -6.30 16.75 -3.46
C GLY A 75 -5.62 17.19 -2.16
N SER A 76 -4.40 16.75 -1.89
CA SER A 76 -3.70 17.04 -0.61
C SER A 76 -2.56 18.05 -0.76
N ILE A 77 -1.79 17.96 -1.85
CA ILE A 77 -0.54 18.73 -2.05
C ILE A 77 -0.46 19.39 -3.44
N GLY A 78 -1.50 19.29 -4.27
CA GLY A 78 -1.58 19.90 -5.60
C GLY A 78 -1.12 18.99 -6.75
N GLU A 79 -1.49 19.38 -7.97
CA GLU A 79 -1.37 18.54 -9.17
C GLU A 79 0.08 18.28 -9.62
N GLU A 80 0.98 19.26 -9.47
CA GLU A 80 2.39 19.14 -9.88
C GLU A 80 3.11 18.06 -9.06
N TRP A 81 2.97 18.11 -7.73
CA TRP A 81 3.54 17.12 -6.82
C TRP A 81 2.87 15.75 -6.96
N ALA A 82 1.57 15.73 -7.25
CA ALA A 82 0.86 14.49 -7.52
C ALA A 82 1.39 13.78 -8.77
N PHE A 83 1.68 14.54 -9.83
CA PHE A 83 2.29 14.00 -11.04
C PHE A 83 3.68 13.40 -10.75
N ILE A 84 4.56 14.18 -10.10
CA ILE A 84 5.91 13.72 -9.74
C ILE A 84 5.85 12.48 -8.85
N GLY A 85 5.03 12.50 -7.80
CA GLY A 85 4.90 11.39 -6.85
C GLY A 85 4.36 10.12 -7.50
N THR A 86 3.35 10.25 -8.37
CA THR A 86 2.78 9.11 -9.10
C THR A 86 3.79 8.54 -10.10
N PHE A 87 4.57 9.40 -10.76
CA PHE A 87 5.61 8.97 -11.70
C PHE A 87 6.76 8.24 -11.00
N ILE A 88 7.22 8.74 -9.85
CA ILE A 88 8.23 8.06 -9.02
C ILE A 88 7.71 6.69 -8.58
N TRP A 89 6.45 6.63 -8.12
CA TRP A 89 5.83 5.38 -7.70
C TRP A 89 5.80 4.36 -8.84
N LEU A 90 5.36 4.75 -10.05
CA LEU A 90 5.37 3.87 -11.23
C LEU A 90 6.79 3.43 -11.62
N SER A 91 7.74 4.36 -11.60
CA SER A 91 9.15 4.08 -11.92
C SER A 91 9.82 3.12 -10.94
N SER A 92 9.34 3.06 -9.69
CA SER A 92 9.88 2.12 -8.69
C SER A 92 9.61 0.65 -9.01
N TRP A 93 8.69 0.36 -9.93
CA TRP A 93 8.32 -1.00 -10.35
C TRP A 93 9.01 -1.44 -11.65
N ILE A 94 9.92 -0.61 -12.19
CA ILE A 94 10.79 -0.88 -13.34
C ILE A 94 12.21 -1.07 -12.84
#